data_AF-A0A101GSR1-F1
#
_entry.id   AF-A0A101GSR1-F1
#
_cell.length_a   1.000
_cell.length_b   1.000
_cell.length_c   1.000
_cell.angle_alpha   90.00
_cell.angle_beta   90.00
_cell.angle_gamma   90.00
#
_symmetry.space_group_name_H-M   'P 1'
#
loop_
_entity.id
_entity.type
_entity.pdbx_description
1 polymer ?
#
loop_
_entity_poly.entity_id
_entity_poly.type
_entity_poly.pdbx_seq_one_letter_code
_entity_poly.pdbx_strand_id
1 'polypeptide(L)'
;MKLDPRTKLVIIICITTLALIYNTPGRLLLLFALTIILILFFRIDLAGFWNSLKKLLPLLLTLFLVQVIFLRSGPALVSVGSAPLITTNGLAAGTSVMLRLGIVCFVAVLLTSSTNSRDFVLGLAQWKIPYEIAFMVSVTIRFLPVLREEMNNIITAVQLRGVELKKVPWREKIKLYCSLFFPLVYGTILKAQQLSLAMEARCFRIYPQRTYLRQLRLTCLDYGVMVVSVIATLIFINPDIWR
;
A
#
# COMPACT_ATOMS: atom_id res chain seq x y z
N MET A 1 -12.60 -12.22 8.91
CA MET A 1 -13.29 -11.21 9.73
C MET A 1 -12.99 -9.82 9.15
N LYS A 2 -14.00 -8.96 8.94
CA LYS A 2 -13.76 -7.59 8.48
C LYS A 2 -13.33 -6.73 9.67
N LEU A 3 -12.04 -6.78 10.05
CA LEU A 3 -11.46 -5.86 11.03
C LEU A 3 -11.47 -4.44 10.49
N ASP A 4 -11.60 -3.49 11.41
CA ASP A 4 -11.59 -2.07 11.09
C ASP A 4 -10.25 -1.65 10.44
N PRO A 5 -10.28 -0.72 9.46
CA PRO A 5 -9.10 -0.24 8.74
C PRO A 5 -8.04 0.36 9.66
N ARG A 6 -8.45 0.92 10.80
CA ARG A 6 -7.53 1.52 11.79
C ARG A 6 -6.66 0.50 12.48
N THR A 7 -7.25 -0.62 12.91
CA THR A 7 -6.52 -1.71 13.58
C THR A 7 -5.45 -2.26 12.65
N LYS A 8 -5.78 -2.44 11.38
CA LYS A 8 -4.83 -2.86 10.35
C LYS A 8 -3.70 -1.84 10.18
N LEU A 9 -4.01 -0.55 10.09
CA LEU A 9 -2.99 0.50 9.98
C LEU A 9 -2.00 0.48 11.15
N VAL A 10 -2.48 0.29 12.38
CA VAL A 10 -1.60 0.17 13.55
C VAL A 10 -0.71 -1.07 13.44
N ILE A 11 -1.27 -2.23 13.13
CA ILE A 11 -0.50 -3.48 12.93
C ILE A 11 0.57 -3.28 11.85
N ILE A 12 0.24 -2.58 10.77
CA ILE A 12 1.15 -2.32 9.66
C ILE A 12 2.30 -1.44 10.10
N ILE A 13 2.01 -0.32 10.77
CA ILE A 13 3.05 0.59 11.28
C ILE A 13 3.96 -0.15 12.26
N CYS A 14 3.38 -0.98 13.13
CA CYS A 14 4.13 -1.84 14.05
C CYS A 14 5.05 -2.84 13.34
N ILE A 15 4.54 -3.54 12.31
CA ILE A 15 5.32 -4.54 11.57
C ILE A 15 6.42 -3.88 10.74
N THR A 16 6.13 -2.75 10.08
CA THR A 16 7.12 -2.04 9.24
C THR A 16 8.21 -1.41 10.09
N THR A 17 7.88 -0.79 11.23
CA THR A 17 8.87 -0.23 12.16
C THR A 17 9.80 -1.31 12.70
N LEU A 18 9.28 -2.46 13.15
CA LEU A 18 10.11 -3.58 13.58
C LEU A 18 11.00 -4.11 12.44
N ALA A 19 10.47 -4.27 11.23
CA ALA A 19 11.23 -4.76 10.08
C ALA A 19 12.40 -3.83 9.68
N LEU A 20 12.28 -2.52 9.96
CA LEU A 20 13.34 -1.54 9.71
C LEU A 20 14.43 -1.53 10.79
N ILE A 21 14.06 -1.76 12.06
CA ILE A 21 15.00 -1.72 13.19
C ILE A 21 15.91 -2.95 13.21
N TYR A 22 15.42 -4.11 12.76
CA TYR A 22 16.22 -5.34 12.77
C TYR A 22 17.13 -5.49 11.55
N ASN A 23 18.42 -5.69 11.82
CA ASN A 23 19.43 -6.10 10.82
C ASN A 23 19.92 -7.56 11.01
N THR A 24 19.51 -8.24 12.08
CA THR A 24 19.89 -9.64 12.33
C THR A 24 18.93 -10.61 11.62
N PRO A 25 19.43 -11.58 10.83
CA PRO A 25 18.58 -12.48 10.04
C PRO A 25 17.66 -13.36 10.91
N GLY A 26 18.11 -13.78 12.10
CA GLY A 26 17.31 -14.60 13.02
C GLY A 26 16.05 -13.90 13.55
N ARG A 27 16.16 -12.62 13.94
CA ARG A 27 15.01 -11.83 14.42
C ARG A 27 14.01 -11.51 13.31
N LEU A 28 14.50 -11.32 12.08
CA LEU A 28 13.65 -11.14 10.90
C LEU A 28 12.90 -12.42 10.50
N LEU A 29 13.51 -13.59 10.67
CA LEU A 29 12.85 -14.89 10.46
C LEU A 29 11.69 -15.10 11.45
N LEU A 30 11.91 -14.79 12.73
CA LEU A 30 10.86 -14.87 13.75
C LEU A 30 9.71 -13.90 13.42
N LEU A 31 10.04 -12.67 13.02
CA LEU A 31 9.05 -11.68 12.61
C LEU A 31 8.27 -12.14 11.37
N PHE A 32 8.94 -12.74 10.39
CA PHE A 32 8.30 -13.30 9.21
C PHE A 32 7.37 -14.48 9.57
N ALA A 33 7.78 -15.38 10.46
CA ALA A 33 6.93 -16.45 10.96
C ALA A 33 5.67 -15.91 11.67
N LEU A 34 5.82 -14.87 12.51
CA LEU A 34 4.71 -14.21 13.17
C LEU A 34 3.76 -13.55 12.15
N THR A 35 4.30 -12.95 11.09
CA THR A 35 3.47 -12.38 10.00
C THR A 35 2.69 -13.46 9.24
N ILE A 36 3.25 -14.66 9.06
CA ILE A 36 2.56 -15.80 8.44
C ILE A 36 1.45 -16.35 9.35
N ILE A 37 1.68 -16.40 10.66
CA ILE A 37 0.64 -16.79 11.62
C ILE A 37 -0.53 -15.79 11.58
N LEU A 38 -0.23 -14.49 11.47
CA LEU A 38 -1.24 -13.47 11.22
C LEU A 38 -1.97 -13.71 9.88
N ILE A 39 -1.30 -14.10 8.80
CA ILE A 39 -1.98 -14.45 7.52
C ILE A 39 -3.03 -15.53 7.73
N LEU A 40 -2.62 -16.61 8.40
CA LEU A 40 -3.46 -17.79 8.61
C LEU A 40 -4.66 -17.44 9.49
N PHE A 41 -4.43 -16.65 10.54
CA PHE A 41 -5.49 -16.16 11.43
C PHE A 41 -6.47 -15.21 10.72
N PHE A 42 -5.96 -14.37 9.82
CA PHE A 42 -6.77 -13.39 9.09
C PHE A 42 -7.45 -13.95 7.83
N ARG A 43 -7.17 -15.21 7.44
CA ARG A 43 -7.71 -15.88 6.23
C ARG A 43 -7.54 -15.02 4.97
N ILE A 44 -6.35 -14.45 4.78
CA ILE A 44 -6.04 -13.73 3.53
C ILE A 44 -5.73 -14.76 2.44
N ASP A 45 -6.20 -14.49 1.22
CA ASP A 45 -5.91 -15.32 0.06
C ASP A 45 -4.40 -15.42 -0.18
N LEU A 46 -3.83 -16.59 0.13
CA LEU A 46 -2.41 -16.90 -0.11
C LEU A 46 -2.04 -16.73 -1.60
N ALA A 47 -3.01 -16.93 -2.50
CA ALA A 47 -2.87 -16.69 -3.92
C ALA A 47 -2.60 -15.21 -4.27
N GLY A 48 -3.23 -14.27 -3.55
CA GLY A 48 -3.00 -12.83 -3.72
C GLY A 48 -1.60 -12.42 -3.29
N PHE A 49 -1.13 -12.96 -2.16
CA PHE A 49 0.24 -12.76 -1.70
C PHE A 49 1.26 -13.32 -2.68
N TRP A 50 1.06 -14.56 -3.15
CA TRP A 50 1.98 -15.20 -4.10
C TRP A 50 2.05 -14.46 -5.43
N ASN A 51 0.92 -13.95 -5.94
CA ASN A 51 0.89 -13.17 -7.17
C ASN A 51 1.64 -11.82 -7.05
N SER A 52 1.51 -11.15 -5.90
CA SER A 52 2.26 -9.91 -5.62
C SER A 52 3.75 -10.19 -5.45
N LEU A 53 4.11 -11.25 -4.72
CA LEU A 53 5.49 -11.67 -4.52
C LEU A 53 6.14 -12.10 -5.85
N LYS A 54 5.43 -12.83 -6.71
CA LYS A 54 5.92 -13.24 -8.04
C LYS A 54 6.25 -12.05 -8.94
N LYS A 55 5.46 -10.97 -8.90
CA LYS A 55 5.73 -9.74 -9.66
C LYS A 55 6.96 -9.00 -9.13
N LEU A 56 7.21 -9.05 -7.82
CA LEU A 56 8.36 -8.42 -7.17
C LEU A 56 9.60 -9.32 -7.11
N LEU A 57 9.46 -10.61 -7.40
CA LEU A 57 10.53 -11.60 -7.43
C LEU A 57 11.75 -11.15 -8.24
N PRO A 58 11.63 -10.65 -9.49
CA PRO A 58 12.80 -10.19 -10.24
C PRO A 58 13.55 -9.07 -9.51
N LEU A 59 12.84 -8.08 -8.97
CA LEU A 59 13.45 -6.99 -8.20
C LEU A 59 14.15 -7.53 -6.93
N LEU A 60 13.50 -8.44 -6.21
CA LEU A 60 13.99 -9.02 -4.96
C LEU A 60 15.26 -9.85 -5.19
N LEU A 61 15.30 -10.61 -6.29
CA LEU A 61 16.46 -11.41 -6.70
C LEU A 61 17.62 -10.52 -7.17
N THR A 62 17.31 -9.43 -7.89
CA THR A 62 18.33 -8.46 -8.32
C THR A 62 18.97 -7.77 -7.11
N LEU A 63 18.16 -7.31 -6.15
CA LEU A 63 18.66 -6.66 -4.92
C LEU A 63 19.46 -7.63 -4.05
N PHE A 64 19.02 -8.88 -3.93
CA PHE A 64 19.79 -9.91 -3.22
C PHE A 64 21.16 -10.15 -3.86
N LEU A 65 21.21 -10.29 -5.19
CA LEU A 65 22.47 -10.47 -5.92
C LEU A 65 23.39 -9.26 -5.73
N VAL A 66 22.86 -8.04 -5.84
CA VAL A 66 23.62 -6.82 -5.58
C VAL A 66 24.17 -6.81 -4.15
N GLN A 67 23.36 -7.14 -3.15
CA GLN A 67 23.79 -7.15 -1.75
C GLN A 67 24.90 -8.20 -1.49
N VAL A 68 24.78 -9.40 -2.07
CA VAL A 68 25.76 -10.47 -1.92
C VAL A 68 27.08 -10.11 -2.62
N ILE A 69 27.03 -9.44 -3.77
CA ILE A 69 28.22 -9.07 -4.56
C ILE A 69 28.95 -7.84 -3.99
N PHE A 70 28.20 -6.83 -3.52
CA PHE A 70 28.75 -5.54 -3.06
C PHE A 70 29.12 -5.53 -1.58
N LEU A 71 28.45 -6.30 -0.72
CA LEU A 71 28.74 -6.33 0.71
C LEU A 71 29.87 -7.32 1.02
N ARG A 72 31.12 -6.92 0.72
CA ARG A 72 32.34 -7.69 1.01
C ARG A 72 32.91 -7.31 2.38
N SER A 73 32.25 -7.71 3.45
CA SER A 73 32.77 -7.45 4.80
C SER A 73 32.46 -8.60 5.75
N GLY A 74 33.40 -9.53 5.91
CA GLY A 74 33.31 -10.67 6.82
C GLY A 74 34.20 -11.84 6.39
N PRO A 75 34.37 -12.89 7.22
CA PRO A 75 35.18 -14.06 6.88
C PRO A 75 34.56 -14.79 5.67
N ALA A 76 35.42 -15.11 4.70
CA ALA A 76 35.05 -15.79 3.47
C ALA A 76 34.86 -17.28 3.75
N LEU A 77 33.70 -17.84 3.40
CA LEU A 77 33.47 -19.28 3.55
C LEU A 77 33.91 -20.08 2.32
N VAL A 78 33.99 -19.44 1.15
CA VAL A 78 34.56 -20.00 -0.09
C VAL A 78 35.30 -18.91 -0.83
N SER A 79 36.60 -19.12 -1.07
CA SER A 79 37.46 -18.27 -1.89
C SER A 79 37.80 -18.97 -3.21
N VAL A 80 37.57 -18.32 -4.34
CA VAL A 80 38.24 -18.65 -5.61
C VAL A 80 39.18 -17.48 -5.91
N GLY A 81 40.46 -17.63 -5.59
CA GLY A 81 41.49 -16.59 -5.74
C GLY A 81 41.48 -15.50 -4.66
N SER A 82 41.97 -14.30 -5.00
CA SER A 82 42.15 -13.13 -4.11
C SER A 82 40.89 -12.29 -3.84
N ALA A 83 39.73 -12.71 -4.37
CA ALA A 83 38.45 -12.08 -4.10
C ALA A 83 37.58 -13.05 -3.29
N PRO A 84 37.16 -12.71 -2.05
CA PRO A 84 36.18 -13.52 -1.34
C PRO A 84 34.81 -13.33 -2.00
N LEU A 85 34.37 -14.30 -2.81
CA LEU A 85 33.09 -14.23 -3.54
C LEU A 85 31.86 -14.38 -2.61
N ILE A 86 32.00 -15.06 -1.46
CA ILE A 86 30.90 -15.31 -0.53
C ILE A 86 31.39 -15.06 0.90
N THR A 87 31.04 -13.89 1.44
CA THR A 87 31.22 -13.59 2.87
C THR A 87 29.96 -13.98 3.63
N THR A 88 30.11 -14.57 4.82
CA THR A 88 28.98 -14.95 5.70
C THR A 88 28.04 -13.78 5.97
N ASN A 89 28.61 -12.58 6.10
CA ASN A 89 27.89 -11.33 6.33
C ASN A 89 27.16 -10.82 5.07
N GLY A 90 27.71 -11.02 3.86
CA GLY A 90 27.02 -10.68 2.61
C GLY A 90 25.77 -11.55 2.40
N LEU A 91 25.86 -12.84 2.73
CA LEU A 91 24.71 -13.76 2.68
C LEU A 91 23.68 -13.45 3.78
N ALA A 92 24.12 -13.15 5.00
CA ALA A 92 23.24 -12.75 6.10
C ALA A 92 22.53 -11.42 5.80
N ALA A 93 23.23 -10.45 5.20
CA ALA A 93 22.65 -9.18 4.78
C ALA A 93 21.68 -9.38 3.61
N GLY A 94 22.04 -10.15 2.58
CA GLY A 94 21.16 -10.45 1.46
C GLY A 94 19.86 -11.13 1.92
N THR A 95 19.96 -12.15 2.77
CA THR A 95 18.79 -12.83 3.33
C THR A 95 17.93 -11.89 4.17
N SER A 96 18.55 -11.01 4.98
CA SER A 96 17.81 -10.00 5.76
C SER A 96 17.02 -9.04 4.87
N VAL A 97 17.57 -8.60 3.72
CA VAL A 97 16.89 -7.72 2.77
C VAL A 97 15.74 -8.46 2.08
N MET A 98 15.94 -9.71 1.65
CA MET A 98 14.87 -10.53 1.08
C MET A 98 13.71 -10.72 2.06
N LEU A 99 14.01 -11.05 3.32
CA LEU A 99 13.02 -11.19 4.39
C LEU A 99 12.29 -9.87 4.64
N ARG A 100 13.01 -8.74 4.77
CA ARG A 100 12.43 -7.41 4.97
C ARG A 100 11.47 -7.04 3.83
N LEU A 101 11.88 -7.23 2.58
CA LEU A 101 11.04 -6.94 1.42
C LEU A 101 9.81 -7.88 1.36
N GLY A 102 9.97 -9.14 1.75
CA GLY A 102 8.85 -10.07 1.91
C GLY A 102 7.82 -9.59 2.94
N ILE A 103 8.28 -9.11 4.09
CA ILE A 103 7.42 -8.54 5.16
C ILE A 103 6.70 -7.27 4.66
N VAL A 104 7.39 -6.38 3.95
CA VAL A 104 6.78 -5.15 3.40
C VAL A 104 5.76 -5.48 2.31
N CYS A 105 6.07 -6.43 1.43
CA CYS A 105 5.13 -6.93 0.42
C CYS A 105 3.88 -7.51 1.10
N PHE A 106 4.05 -8.26 2.18
CA PHE A 106 2.94 -8.80 2.96
C PHE A 106 2.03 -7.70 3.52
N VAL A 107 2.62 -6.69 4.16
CA VAL A 107 1.90 -5.51 4.65
C VAL A 107 1.10 -4.82 3.53
N ALA A 108 1.69 -4.68 2.34
CA ALA A 108 1.02 -4.07 1.20
C ALA A 108 -0.18 -4.89 0.70
N VAL A 109 -0.07 -6.23 0.69
CA VAL A 109 -1.16 -7.14 0.31
C VAL A 109 -2.29 -7.10 1.34
N LEU A 110 -1.96 -7.08 2.63
CA LEU A 110 -2.95 -6.89 3.70
C LEU A 110 -3.79 -5.62 3.50
N LEU A 111 -3.13 -4.49 3.21
CA LEU A 111 -3.82 -3.22 2.95
C LEU A 111 -4.75 -3.31 1.76
N THR A 112 -4.24 -3.84 0.64
CA THR A 112 -4.93 -3.80 -0.65
C THR A 112 -6.10 -4.78 -0.70
N SER A 113 -5.93 -5.99 -0.17
CA SER A 113 -6.95 -7.04 -0.20
C SER A 113 -8.10 -6.78 0.80
N SER A 114 -7.78 -6.25 1.98
CA SER A 114 -8.72 -6.22 3.10
C SER A 114 -9.38 -4.85 3.35
N THR A 115 -9.11 -3.84 2.53
CA THR A 115 -9.61 -2.47 2.75
C THR A 115 -10.29 -1.92 1.50
N ASN A 116 -11.60 -1.71 1.57
CA ASN A 116 -12.29 -0.88 0.58
C ASN A 116 -11.72 0.54 0.66
N SER A 117 -11.36 1.15 -0.46
CA SER A 117 -10.76 2.51 -0.51
C SER A 117 -11.60 3.55 0.22
N ARG A 118 -12.93 3.40 0.24
CA ARG A 118 -13.85 4.26 1.01
C ARG A 118 -13.72 4.09 2.52
N ASP A 119 -13.54 2.85 3.00
CA ASP A 119 -13.45 2.54 4.42
C ASP A 119 -12.11 3.03 5.00
N PHE A 120 -11.05 3.01 4.19
CA PHE A 120 -9.75 3.57 4.54
C PHE A 120 -9.82 5.08 4.84
N VAL A 121 -10.51 5.83 3.98
CA VAL A 121 -10.66 7.29 4.14
C VAL A 121 -11.56 7.64 5.31
N LEU A 122 -12.62 6.86 5.55
CA LEU A 122 -13.43 7.00 6.77
C LEU A 122 -12.63 6.63 8.03
N GLY A 123 -11.70 5.66 7.91
CA GLY A 123 -10.70 5.33 8.92
C GLY A 123 -9.85 6.54 9.31
N LEU A 124 -9.28 7.22 8.31
CA LEU A 124 -8.47 8.44 8.45
C LEU A 124 -9.28 9.64 8.96
N ALA A 125 -10.51 9.81 8.47
CA ALA A 125 -11.40 10.91 8.86
C ALA A 125 -11.65 10.97 10.38
N GLN A 126 -11.77 9.81 11.03
CA GLN A 126 -12.04 9.71 12.45
C GLN A 126 -10.76 9.85 13.32
N TRP A 127 -9.56 9.95 12.74
CA TRP A 127 -8.32 10.32 13.45
C TRP A 127 -8.20 11.85 13.66
N LYS A 128 -9.33 12.52 13.95
CA LYS A 128 -9.42 13.98 14.19
C LYS A 128 -9.00 14.88 13.02
N ILE A 129 -9.13 14.41 11.78
CA ILE A 129 -9.00 15.29 10.61
C ILE A 129 -10.29 16.15 10.51
N PRO A 130 -10.21 17.46 10.19
CA PRO A 130 -11.40 18.27 9.99
C PRO A 130 -12.31 17.64 8.94
N TYR A 131 -13.62 17.61 9.24
CA TYR A 131 -14.64 16.93 8.44
C TYR A 131 -14.58 17.28 6.95
N GLU A 132 -14.25 18.53 6.63
CA GLU A 132 -14.16 19.03 5.26
C GLU A 132 -13.11 18.27 4.45
N ILE A 133 -11.95 17.98 5.04
CA ILE A 133 -10.89 17.22 4.37
C ILE A 133 -11.33 15.76 4.18
N ALA A 134 -11.91 15.15 5.21
CA ALA A 134 -12.45 13.79 5.11
C ALA A 134 -13.52 13.68 4.01
N PHE A 135 -14.40 14.66 3.93
CA PHE A 135 -15.43 14.76 2.92
C PHE A 135 -14.81 14.90 1.52
N MET A 136 -13.89 15.85 1.33
CA MET A 136 -13.18 16.06 0.06
C MET A 136 -12.53 14.78 -0.44
N VAL A 137 -11.77 14.07 0.41
CA VAL A 137 -11.12 12.82 0.03
C VAL A 137 -12.13 11.73 -0.33
N SER A 138 -13.24 11.63 0.42
CA SER A 138 -14.29 10.64 0.13
C SER A 138 -14.98 10.87 -1.22
N VAL A 139 -15.20 12.15 -1.58
CA VAL A 139 -15.75 12.56 -2.86
C VAL A 139 -14.74 12.25 -3.97
N THR A 140 -13.47 12.55 -3.78
CA THR A 140 -12.39 12.25 -4.74
C THR A 140 -12.31 10.76 -5.06
N ILE A 141 -12.35 9.87 -4.06
CA ILE A 141 -12.35 8.41 -4.30
C ILE A 141 -13.57 7.97 -5.10
N ARG A 142 -14.74 8.58 -4.85
CA ARG A 142 -15.95 8.31 -5.63
C ARG A 142 -15.86 8.83 -7.06
N PHE A 143 -15.14 9.93 -7.26
CA PHE A 143 -14.99 10.57 -8.56
C PHE A 143 -13.96 9.85 -9.45
N LEU A 144 -12.95 9.19 -8.86
CA LEU A 144 -11.94 8.43 -9.58
C LEU A 144 -12.48 7.41 -10.61
N PRO A 145 -13.46 6.53 -10.29
CA PRO A 145 -14.04 5.63 -11.30
C PRO A 145 -14.81 6.39 -12.38
N VAL A 146 -15.51 7.48 -12.03
CA VAL A 146 -16.25 8.32 -13.00
C VAL A 146 -15.28 8.99 -13.97
N LEU A 147 -14.13 9.45 -13.50
CA LEU A 147 -13.05 10.00 -14.34
C LEU A 147 -12.49 8.96 -15.29
N ARG A 148 -12.29 7.72 -14.81
CA ARG A 148 -11.80 6.62 -15.63
C ARG A 148 -12.78 6.28 -16.75
N GLU A 149 -14.07 6.26 -16.45
CA GLU A 149 -15.13 6.02 -17.42
C GLU A 149 -15.20 7.15 -18.46
N GLU A 150 -15.14 8.40 -18.02
CA GLU A 150 -15.09 9.57 -18.91
C GLU A 150 -13.87 9.52 -19.85
N MET A 151 -12.70 9.22 -19.30
CA MET A 151 -11.47 9.06 -20.07
C MET A 151 -11.61 7.95 -21.12
N ASN A 152 -12.20 6.80 -20.76
CA ASN A 152 -12.45 5.72 -21.69
C ASN A 152 -13.42 6.14 -22.80
N ASN A 153 -14.50 6.84 -22.47
CA ASN A 153 -15.48 7.33 -23.46
C ASN A 153 -14.82 8.30 -24.46
N ILE A 154 -13.99 9.22 -23.96
CA ILE A 154 -13.22 10.15 -24.80
C ILE A 154 -12.25 9.39 -25.72
N ILE A 155 -11.53 8.41 -25.18
CA ILE A 155 -10.60 7.57 -25.95
C ILE A 155 -11.35 6.80 -27.05
N THR A 156 -12.49 6.19 -26.72
CA THR A 156 -13.32 5.45 -27.69
C THR A 156 -13.88 6.37 -28.76
N ALA A 157 -14.34 7.58 -28.42
CA ALA A 157 -14.82 8.56 -29.39
C ALA A 157 -13.71 8.99 -30.37
N VAL A 158 -12.48 9.15 -29.90
CA VAL A 158 -11.33 9.48 -30.76
C VAL A 158 -10.92 8.31 -31.65
N GLN A 159 -11.02 7.08 -31.15
CA GLN A 159 -10.81 5.88 -31.98
C GLN A 159 -11.87 5.77 -33.09
N LEU A 160 -13.13 6.09 -32.82
CA LEU A 160 -14.20 6.13 -33.83
C LEU A 160 -13.97 7.21 -34.91
N ARG A 161 -13.26 8.29 -34.57
CA ARG A 161 -12.82 9.31 -35.55
C ARG A 161 -11.61 8.88 -36.39
N GLY A 162 -11.22 7.61 -36.33
CA GLY A 162 -10.17 7.02 -37.16
C GLY A 162 -8.76 7.11 -36.59
N VAL A 163 -8.60 7.56 -35.33
CA VAL A 163 -7.27 7.68 -34.72
C VAL A 163 -6.87 6.38 -34.02
N GLU A 164 -6.00 5.61 -34.67
CA GLU A 164 -5.48 4.35 -34.11
C GLU A 164 -4.34 4.58 -33.10
N LEU A 165 -4.68 4.75 -31.82
CA LEU A 165 -3.73 5.01 -30.71
C LEU A 165 -2.56 4.01 -30.58
N LYS A 166 -2.68 2.81 -31.13
CA LYS A 166 -1.64 1.77 -31.11
C LYS A 166 -0.57 1.98 -32.19
N LYS A 167 -0.88 2.64 -33.31
CA LYS A 167 0.06 2.86 -34.43
C LYS A 167 0.71 4.24 -34.41
N VAL A 168 0.28 5.15 -33.53
CA VAL A 168 0.82 6.51 -33.44
C VAL A 168 2.25 6.52 -32.88
N PRO A 169 3.21 7.22 -33.52
CA PRO A 169 4.57 7.37 -33.00
C PRO A 169 4.58 8.16 -31.67
N TRP A 170 5.58 7.90 -30.82
CA TRP A 170 5.67 8.47 -29.46
C TRP A 170 5.51 10.01 -29.40
N ARG A 171 6.07 10.73 -30.38
CA ARG A 171 5.98 12.21 -30.46
C ARG A 171 4.54 12.69 -30.67
N GLU A 172 3.82 12.08 -31.60
CA GLU A 172 2.42 12.43 -31.89
C GLU A 172 1.48 11.95 -30.78
N LYS A 173 1.84 10.85 -30.11
CA LYS A 173 1.08 10.31 -28.98
C LYS A 173 0.98 11.31 -27.83
N ILE A 174 2.04 12.05 -27.55
CA ILE A 174 2.05 13.12 -26.53
C ILE A 174 1.10 14.25 -26.94
N LYS A 175 1.19 14.72 -28.19
CA LYS A 175 0.31 15.77 -28.71
C LYS A 175 -1.16 15.36 -28.64
N LEU A 176 -1.46 14.09 -28.92
CA LEU A 176 -2.78 13.52 -28.80
C LEU A 176 -3.26 13.49 -27.35
N TYR A 177 -2.45 13.03 -26.39
CA TYR A 177 -2.83 13.06 -24.98
C TYR A 177 -3.10 14.48 -24.47
N CYS A 178 -2.30 15.46 -24.90
CA CYS A 178 -2.57 16.87 -24.59
C CYS A 178 -3.92 17.34 -25.17
N SER A 179 -4.27 16.90 -26.38
CA SER A 179 -5.58 17.21 -26.98
C SER A 179 -6.75 16.58 -26.20
N LEU A 180 -6.57 15.36 -25.68
CA LEU A 180 -7.57 14.70 -24.85
C LEU A 180 -7.74 15.32 -23.45
N PHE A 181 -6.72 16.03 -22.97
CA PHE A 181 -6.71 16.62 -21.63
C PHE A 181 -7.77 17.72 -21.49
N PHE A 182 -7.90 18.59 -22.48
CA PHE A 182 -8.86 19.70 -22.44
C PHE A 182 -10.33 19.24 -22.31
N PRO A 183 -10.85 18.33 -23.15
CA PRO A 183 -12.20 17.78 -23.01
C PRO A 183 -12.43 17.10 -21.67
N LEU A 184 -11.42 16.37 -21.17
CA LEU A 184 -11.51 15.68 -19.89
C LEU A 184 -11.68 16.70 -18.76
N VAL A 185 -10.81 17.71 -18.68
CA VAL A 185 -10.87 18.77 -17.65
C VAL A 185 -12.17 19.55 -17.73
N TYR A 186 -12.64 19.88 -18.94
CA TYR A 186 -13.93 20.57 -19.09
C TYR A 186 -15.08 19.72 -18.54
N GLY A 187 -15.12 18.42 -18.88
CA GLY A 187 -16.10 17.47 -18.38
C GLY A 187 -16.04 17.29 -16.85
N THR A 188 -14.84 17.31 -16.26
CA THR A 188 -14.70 17.23 -14.80
C THR A 188 -15.24 18.46 -14.09
N ILE A 189 -14.98 19.67 -14.63
CA ILE A 189 -15.46 20.94 -14.07
C ILE A 189 -16.99 20.99 -14.09
N LEU A 190 -17.62 20.62 -15.21
CA LEU A 190 -19.09 20.57 -15.29
C LEU A 190 -19.70 19.61 -14.26
N LYS A 191 -19.13 18.41 -14.12
CA LYS A 191 -19.60 17.45 -13.11
C LYS A 191 -19.39 17.96 -11.68
N ALA A 192 -18.31 18.70 -11.41
CA ALA A 192 -18.07 19.32 -10.12
C ALA A 192 -19.13 20.40 -9.80
N GLN A 193 -19.49 21.23 -10.78
CA GLN A 193 -20.58 22.23 -10.65
C GLN A 193 -21.95 21.57 -10.42
N GLN A 194 -22.26 20.50 -11.15
CA GLN A 194 -23.50 19.76 -10.92
C GLN A 194 -23.54 19.14 -9.52
N LEU A 195 -22.41 18.64 -9.04
CA LEU A 195 -22.29 18.09 -7.68
C LEU A 195 -22.45 19.20 -6.63
N SER A 196 -21.86 20.39 -6.81
CA SER A 196 -22.03 21.51 -5.88
C SER A 196 -23.48 21.98 -5.81
N LEU A 197 -24.13 22.19 -6.96
CA LEU A 197 -25.55 22.58 -7.02
C LEU A 197 -26.45 21.53 -6.35
N ALA A 198 -26.20 20.24 -6.59
CA ALA A 198 -26.95 19.16 -5.95
C ALA A 198 -26.70 19.10 -4.43
N MET A 199 -25.52 19.46 -3.96
CA MET A 199 -25.21 19.57 -2.53
C MET A 199 -25.92 20.76 -1.88
N GLU A 200 -25.93 21.92 -2.53
CA GLU A 200 -26.65 23.12 -2.07
C GLU A 200 -28.16 22.86 -1.99
N ALA A 201 -28.75 22.26 -3.03
CA ALA A 201 -30.16 21.88 -3.05
C ALA A 201 -30.53 20.90 -1.92
N ARG A 202 -29.58 20.05 -1.50
CA ARG A 202 -29.72 19.13 -0.37
C ARG A 202 -29.32 19.73 0.97
N CYS A 203 -29.22 21.06 1.06
CA CYS A 203 -28.93 21.74 2.31
C CYS A 203 -27.58 21.29 2.92
N PHE A 204 -26.58 21.02 2.07
CA PHE A 204 -25.27 20.63 2.54
C PHE A 204 -24.62 21.80 3.30
N ARG A 205 -24.19 21.55 4.54
CA ARG A 205 -23.54 22.51 5.47
C ARG A 205 -24.49 23.40 6.28
N ILE A 206 -25.79 23.09 6.34
CA ILE A 206 -26.74 23.81 7.20
C ILE A 206 -26.46 23.62 8.71
N TYR A 207 -26.01 22.43 9.13
CA TYR A 207 -25.77 22.13 10.55
C TYR A 207 -24.26 21.95 10.85
N PRO A 208 -23.76 22.48 11.98
CA PRO A 208 -22.36 22.35 12.38
C PRO A 208 -22.00 20.92 12.83
N GLN A 209 -22.98 20.16 13.36
CA GLN A 209 -22.80 18.75 13.74
C GLN A 209 -23.47 17.85 12.71
N ARG A 210 -22.70 16.91 12.15
CA ARG A 210 -23.17 15.94 11.17
C ARG A 210 -23.35 14.56 11.80
N THR A 211 -24.41 13.87 11.39
CA THR A 211 -24.60 12.45 11.66
C THR A 211 -23.96 11.60 10.56
N TYR A 212 -23.28 10.53 10.96
CA TYR A 212 -22.63 9.61 10.02
C TYR A 212 -23.53 8.40 9.77
N LEU A 213 -23.96 8.19 8.52
CA LEU A 213 -24.77 7.02 8.14
C LEU A 213 -24.01 5.70 8.33
N ARG A 214 -22.69 5.72 8.14
CA ARG A 214 -21.83 4.56 8.35
C ARG A 214 -20.76 4.90 9.37
N GLN A 215 -20.95 4.43 10.60
CA GLN A 215 -19.97 4.52 11.66
C GLN A 215 -19.14 3.23 11.67
N LEU A 216 -17.82 3.36 11.55
CA LEU A 216 -16.91 2.27 11.86
C LEU A 216 -16.94 2.07 13.38
N ARG A 217 -17.37 0.88 13.82
CA ARG A 217 -17.40 0.50 15.23
C ARG A 217 -16.28 -0.49 15.47
N LEU A 218 -15.30 -0.04 16.24
CA LEU A 218 -14.23 -0.91 16.74
C LEU A 218 -14.86 -2.01 17.56
N THR A 219 -14.59 -3.26 17.17
CA THR A 219 -15.01 -4.42 17.96
C THR A 219 -14.02 -4.67 19.09
N CYS A 220 -14.43 -5.34 20.18
CA CYS A 220 -13.51 -5.67 21.28
C CYS A 220 -12.31 -6.52 20.81
N LEU A 221 -12.51 -7.31 19.75
CA LEU A 221 -11.44 -8.06 19.09
C LEU A 221 -10.41 -7.13 18.42
N ASP A 222 -10.84 -6.01 17.85
CA ASP A 222 -9.96 -5.01 17.24
C ASP A 222 -9.02 -4.38 18.30
N TYR A 223 -9.55 -4.06 19.47
CA TYR A 223 -8.73 -3.57 20.60
C TYR A 223 -7.75 -4.62 21.11
N GLY A 224 -8.17 -5.87 21.25
CA GLY A 224 -7.29 -6.97 21.66
C GLY A 224 -6.10 -7.15 20.72
N VAL A 225 -6.36 -7.17 19.41
CA VAL A 225 -5.28 -7.32 18.40
C VAL A 225 -4.36 -6.09 18.40
N MET A 226 -4.91 -4.88 18.55
CA MET A 226 -4.10 -3.65 18.62
C MET A 226 -3.15 -3.68 19.81
N VAL A 227 -3.66 -3.99 21.01
CA VAL A 227 -2.87 -4.06 22.25
C VAL A 227 -1.81 -5.15 22.15
N VAL A 228 -2.16 -6.35 21.67
CA VAL A 228 -1.19 -7.44 21.47
C VAL A 228 -0.10 -7.03 20.48
N SER A 229 -0.45 -6.36 19.38
CA SER A 229 0.54 -5.92 18.39
C SER A 229 1.52 -4.89 18.96
N VAL A 230 1.03 -3.94 19.76
CA VAL A 230 1.85 -2.90 20.39
C VAL A 230 2.72 -3.50 21.51
N ILE A 231 2.17 -4.40 22.32
CA ILE A 231 2.94 -5.11 23.35
C ILE A 231 4.03 -5.97 22.71
N ALA A 232 3.71 -6.70 21.64
CA ALA A 232 4.70 -7.44 20.88
C ALA A 232 5.80 -6.48 20.39
N THR A 233 5.46 -5.34 19.80
CA THR A 233 6.47 -4.37 19.36
C THR A 233 7.34 -3.83 20.48
N LEU A 234 6.77 -3.60 21.67
CA LEU A 234 7.50 -3.08 22.83
C LEU A 234 8.41 -4.13 23.47
N ILE A 235 7.96 -5.39 23.53
CA ILE A 235 8.79 -6.50 24.00
C ILE A 235 9.97 -6.72 23.05
N PHE A 236 9.71 -6.63 21.75
CA PHE A 236 10.74 -6.83 20.73
C PHE A 236 11.73 -5.64 20.68
N ILE A 237 11.27 -4.39 20.81
CA ILE A 237 12.16 -3.23 20.72
C ILE A 237 13.12 -3.10 21.89
N ASN A 238 12.77 -3.63 23.08
CA ASN A 238 13.64 -3.61 24.24
C ASN A 238 14.82 -4.59 24.03
N PRO A 239 16.04 -4.10 23.74
CA PRO A 239 17.17 -4.96 23.44
C PRO A 239 17.75 -5.62 24.70
N ASP A 240 17.30 -5.20 25.88
CA ASP A 240 17.92 -5.51 27.18
C ASP A 240 17.37 -6.77 27.87
N ILE A 241 16.34 -7.42 27.33
CA ILE A 241 15.75 -8.62 27.95
C ILE A 241 16.47 -9.93 27.56
N TRP A 242 17.34 -9.89 26.54
CA TRP A 242 18.06 -11.07 26.03
C TRP A 242 19.58 -10.84 25.92
N ARG A 243 20.15 -10.00 26.80
CA ARG A 243 21.61 -9.94 27.02
C ARG A 243 22.04 -10.97 28.05
#